data_AF-A0A8S9W6J2-F1
#
_entry.id   AF-A0A8S9W6J2-F1
#
_cell.length_a   1.000
_cell.length_b   1.000
_cell.length_c   1.000
_cell.angle_alpha   90.00
_cell.angle_beta   90.00
_cell.angle_gamma   90.00
#
_symmetry.space_group_name_H-M   'P 1'
#
loop_
_entity.id
_entity.type
_entity.pdbx_description
1 polymer ?
#
loop_
_entity_poly.entity_id
_entity_poly.type
_entity_poly.pdbx_seq_one_letter_code
_entity_poly.pdbx_strand_id
1 'polypeptide(L)'
;MNMLKKEVARFPLGVWIAIVALLALFFGWGMQAYSLFNWDGAVDLGLQNERFTGDAAERAWAQESWGVAMADMLWPLPIGIVALTGILRRRFYGFAAGLMELSIGIYFPLVFAFQRWATYPETVVVAIFLWTIPSLLGIIGLWENREYFEE
;
A
#
# COMPACT_ATOMS: atom_id res chain seq x y z
N MET A 1 16.10 26.28 4.33
CA MET A 1 14.64 26.01 4.32
C MET A 1 14.45 24.56 3.92
N ASN A 2 13.79 23.72 4.73
CA ASN A 2 13.57 22.31 4.38
C ASN A 2 12.66 22.23 3.15
N MET A 3 13.12 21.57 2.08
CA MET A 3 12.39 21.46 0.81
C MET A 3 11.02 20.78 0.99
N LEU A 4 10.90 19.84 1.93
CA LEU A 4 9.65 19.11 2.21
C LEU A 4 8.56 19.98 2.84
N LYS A 5 8.93 21.10 3.47
CA LYS A 5 8.00 22.08 4.06
C LYS A 5 7.56 23.16 3.08
N LYS A 6 8.08 23.17 1.85
CA LYS A 6 7.72 24.16 0.85
C LYS A 6 6.26 23.95 0.43
N GLU A 7 5.44 24.98 0.59
CA GLU A 7 4.05 24.97 0.10
C GLU A 7 4.01 24.84 -1.43
N VAL A 8 3.25 23.85 -1.90
CA VAL A 8 3.00 23.61 -3.33
C VAL A 8 1.48 23.54 -3.52
N ALA A 9 0.91 24.63 -4.05
CA ALA A 9 -0.54 24.81 -4.15
C ALA A 9 -1.25 24.73 -2.78
N ARG A 10 -1.98 23.64 -2.50
CA ARG A 10 -2.82 23.49 -1.30
C ARG A 10 -2.11 22.87 -0.09
N PHE A 11 -1.01 22.14 -0.34
CA PHE A 11 -0.32 21.32 0.65
C PHE A 11 1.21 21.50 0.56
N PRO A 12 1.95 21.31 1.66
CA PRO A 12 3.40 21.17 1.61
C PRO A 12 3.85 20.02 0.70
N LEU A 13 5.03 20.14 0.10
CA LEU A 13 5.58 19.12 -0.79
C LEU A 13 5.63 17.72 -0.14
N GLY A 14 6.01 17.63 1.14
CA GLY A 14 6.05 16.36 1.86
C GLY A 14 4.66 15.70 1.99
N VAL A 15 3.60 16.50 2.16
CA VAL A 15 2.22 16.00 2.19
C VAL A 15 1.78 15.55 0.80
N TRP A 16 2.19 16.23 -0.28
CA TRP A 16 1.94 15.77 -1.63
C TRP A 16 2.60 14.43 -1.94
N ILE A 17 3.86 14.25 -1.54
CA ILE A 17 4.56 12.96 -1.68
C ILE A 17 3.76 11.85 -0.99
N ALA A 18 3.27 12.11 0.23
CA ALA A 18 2.44 11.16 0.96
C ALA A 18 1.12 10.86 0.25
N ILE A 19 0.43 11.88 -0.29
CA ILE A 19 -0.81 11.69 -1.06
C ILE A 19 -0.55 10.80 -2.29
N VAL A 20 0.52 11.08 -3.04
CA VAL A 20 0.87 10.27 -4.23
C VAL A 20 1.21 8.84 -3.84
N ALA A 21 1.98 8.64 -2.77
CA ALA A 21 2.30 7.30 -2.27
C ALA A 21 1.04 6.55 -1.81
N LEU A 22 0.13 7.21 -1.09
CA LEU A 22 -1.16 6.63 -0.71
C LEU A 22 -1.99 6.24 -1.95
N LEU A 23 -2.09 7.12 -2.94
CA LEU A 23 -2.81 6.82 -4.18
C LEU A 23 -2.21 5.63 -4.93
N ALA A 24 -0.88 5.47 -4.90
CA ALA A 24 -0.24 4.27 -5.43
C ALA A 24 -0.68 3.02 -4.65
N LEU A 25 -0.68 3.04 -3.31
CA LEU A 25 -1.15 1.91 -2.49
C LEU A 25 -2.61 1.55 -2.79
N PHE A 26 -3.48 2.54 -3.02
CA PHE A 26 -4.87 2.32 -3.46
C PHE A 26 -4.95 1.53 -4.78
N PHE A 27 -3.99 1.70 -5.67
CA PHE A 27 -3.92 0.88 -6.88
C PHE A 27 -3.62 -0.58 -6.56
N GLY A 28 -2.69 -0.83 -5.62
CA GLY A 28 -2.42 -2.17 -5.09
C GLY A 28 -3.66 -2.80 -4.44
N TRP A 29 -4.41 -2.04 -3.64
CA TRP A 29 -5.67 -2.51 -3.07
C TRP A 29 -6.74 -2.77 -4.14
N GLY A 30 -6.78 -1.96 -5.20
CA GLY A 30 -7.62 -2.22 -6.36
C GLY A 30 -7.32 -3.56 -7.03
N MET A 31 -6.05 -3.94 -7.13
CA MET A 31 -5.63 -5.25 -7.65
C MET A 31 -6.07 -6.40 -6.74
N GLN A 32 -5.98 -6.23 -5.42
CA GLN A 32 -6.48 -7.23 -4.47
C GLN A 32 -8.01 -7.35 -4.52
N ALA A 33 -8.73 -6.23 -4.58
CA ALA A 33 -10.17 -6.22 -4.76
C ALA A 33 -10.58 -6.94 -6.05
N TYR A 34 -9.89 -6.68 -7.16
CA TYR A 34 -10.14 -7.37 -8.41
C TYR A 34 -9.91 -8.89 -8.29
N SER A 35 -8.85 -9.30 -7.58
CA SER A 35 -8.56 -10.73 -7.32
C SER A 35 -9.70 -11.43 -6.56
N LEU A 36 -10.37 -10.75 -5.63
CA LEU A 36 -11.54 -11.30 -4.92
C LEU A 36 -12.78 -11.46 -5.80
N PHE A 37 -12.93 -10.65 -6.86
CA PHE A 37 -14.08 -10.76 -7.76
C PHE A 37 -13.83 -11.71 -8.93
N ASN A 38 -12.59 -11.75 -9.44
CA ASN A 38 -12.21 -12.54 -10.60
C ASN A 38 -10.76 -13.04 -10.47
N TRP A 39 -10.57 -14.12 -9.71
CA TRP A 39 -9.25 -14.68 -9.45
C TRP A 39 -8.55 -15.13 -10.73
N ASP A 40 -9.23 -15.86 -11.61
CA ASP A 40 -8.65 -16.33 -12.87
C ASP A 40 -8.24 -15.15 -13.77
N GLY A 41 -9.07 -14.12 -13.85
CA GLY A 41 -8.73 -12.89 -14.56
C GLY A 41 -7.57 -12.14 -13.92
N ALA A 42 -7.41 -12.21 -12.59
CA ALA A 42 -6.27 -11.61 -11.90
C ALA A 42 -4.97 -12.36 -12.20
N VAL A 43 -5.03 -13.69 -12.34
CA VAL A 43 -3.91 -14.50 -12.82
C VAL A 43 -3.56 -14.14 -14.27
N ASP A 44 -4.55 -13.97 -15.15
CA ASP A 44 -4.33 -13.58 -16.54
C ASP A 44 -3.68 -12.20 -16.70
N LEU A 45 -3.96 -11.29 -15.78
CA LEU A 45 -3.34 -9.97 -15.70
C LEU A 45 -1.98 -9.99 -14.96
N GLY A 46 -1.52 -11.15 -14.48
CA GLY A 46 -0.28 -11.30 -13.72
C GLY A 46 -0.32 -10.68 -12.33
N LEU A 47 -1.51 -10.42 -11.78
CA LEU A 47 -1.71 -9.90 -10.42
C LEU A 47 -1.62 -11.02 -9.36
N GLN A 48 -1.87 -12.26 -9.77
CA GLN A 48 -1.76 -13.47 -8.95
C GLN A 48 -0.96 -14.52 -9.71
N ASN A 49 -0.26 -15.40 -8.98
CA ASN A 49 0.65 -16.38 -9.58
C ASN A 49 0.05 -17.77 -9.78
N GLU A 50 -1.12 -18.04 -9.18
CA GLU A 50 -1.61 -19.41 -8.98
C GLU A 50 -3.06 -19.54 -9.46
N ARG A 51 -3.30 -20.56 -10.29
CA ARG A 51 -4.64 -21.06 -10.61
C ARG A 51 -4.89 -22.33 -9.81
N PHE A 52 -6.09 -22.46 -9.26
CA PHE A 52 -6.46 -23.61 -8.44
C PHE A 52 -7.32 -24.57 -9.27
N THR A 53 -6.80 -25.76 -9.55
CA THR A 53 -7.40 -26.73 -10.48
C THR A 53 -8.22 -27.84 -9.80
N GLY A 54 -8.12 -27.97 -8.47
CA GLY A 54 -9.19 -28.56 -7.64
C GLY A 54 -8.79 -29.70 -6.70
N ASP A 55 -7.50 -30.01 -6.56
CA ASP A 55 -7.08 -30.99 -5.55
C ASP A 55 -7.30 -30.45 -4.11
N ALA A 56 -7.15 -31.31 -3.09
CA ALA A 56 -7.40 -30.90 -1.70
C ALA A 56 -6.36 -29.89 -1.16
N ALA A 57 -5.12 -29.96 -1.63
CA ALA A 57 -4.04 -29.06 -1.23
C ALA A 57 -4.18 -27.69 -1.92
N GLU A 58 -4.47 -27.67 -3.22
CA GLU A 58 -4.77 -26.48 -4.00
C GLU A 58 -5.99 -25.75 -3.47
N ARG A 59 -7.05 -26.46 -3.04
CA ARG A 59 -8.22 -25.82 -2.42
C ARG A 59 -7.89 -25.16 -1.08
N ALA A 60 -7.01 -25.76 -0.29
CA ALA A 60 -6.55 -25.17 0.97
C ALA A 60 -5.70 -23.92 0.71
N TRP A 61 -4.80 -23.96 -0.28
CA TRP A 61 -4.04 -22.79 -0.72
C TRP A 61 -4.93 -21.69 -1.30
N ALA A 62 -5.94 -22.05 -2.10
CA ALA A 62 -6.91 -21.11 -2.62
C ALA A 62 -7.63 -20.33 -1.52
N GLN A 63 -8.05 -21.04 -0.46
CA GLN A 63 -8.70 -20.43 0.69
C GLN A 63 -7.76 -19.50 1.46
N GLU A 64 -6.49 -19.88 1.61
CA GLU A 64 -5.48 -19.03 2.26
C GLU A 64 -5.22 -17.76 1.43
N SER A 65 -4.99 -17.90 0.13
CA SER A 65 -4.74 -16.78 -0.78
C SER A 65 -5.94 -15.82 -0.89
N TRP A 66 -7.16 -16.36 -0.93
CA TRP A 66 -8.39 -15.56 -0.81
C TRP A 66 -8.50 -14.87 0.55
N GLY A 67 -8.15 -15.56 1.63
CA GLY A 67 -8.14 -15.02 2.99
C GLY A 67 -7.20 -13.82 3.12
N VAL A 68 -6.01 -13.90 2.51
CA VAL A 68 -5.04 -12.80 2.45
C VAL A 68 -5.63 -11.61 1.69
N ALA A 69 -6.14 -11.83 0.47
CA ALA A 69 -6.75 -10.76 -0.32
C ALA A 69 -7.93 -10.10 0.43
N MET A 70 -8.73 -10.88 1.15
CA MET A 70 -9.83 -10.37 1.98
C MET A 70 -9.32 -9.57 3.17
N ALA A 71 -8.26 -10.02 3.85
CA ALA A 71 -7.65 -9.28 4.95
C ALA A 71 -7.09 -7.93 4.47
N ASP A 72 -6.43 -7.91 3.32
CA ASP A 72 -5.92 -6.70 2.67
C ASP A 72 -7.08 -5.74 2.31
N MET A 73 -8.26 -6.25 1.96
CA MET A 73 -9.40 -5.38 1.68
C MET A 73 -10.13 -4.87 2.93
N LEU A 74 -10.16 -5.64 4.01
CA LEU A 74 -10.88 -5.27 5.22
C LEU A 74 -10.06 -4.39 6.17
N TRP A 75 -8.74 -4.40 6.06
CA TRP A 75 -7.86 -3.70 6.98
C TRP A 75 -7.18 -2.46 6.36
N PRO A 76 -6.22 -2.58 5.43
CA PRO A 76 -5.56 -1.42 4.85
C PRO A 76 -6.53 -0.49 4.09
N LEU A 77 -7.44 -1.01 3.27
CA LEU A 77 -8.30 -0.13 2.46
C LEU A 77 -9.10 0.89 3.32
N PRO A 78 -9.82 0.50 4.40
CA PRO A 78 -10.46 1.47 5.29
C PRO A 78 -9.49 2.48 5.91
N ILE A 79 -8.29 2.04 6.32
CA ILE A 79 -7.25 2.91 6.89
C ILE A 79 -6.79 3.93 5.84
N GLY A 80 -6.53 3.49 4.61
CA GLY A 80 -6.18 4.35 3.48
C GLY A 80 -7.27 5.39 3.17
N ILE A 81 -8.56 5.03 3.28
CA ILE A 81 -9.68 5.97 3.05
C ILE A 81 -9.70 7.04 4.14
N VAL A 82 -9.53 6.62 5.41
CA VAL A 82 -9.44 7.54 6.55
C VAL A 82 -8.21 8.44 6.43
N ALA A 83 -7.07 7.89 6.00
CA ALA A 83 -5.84 8.63 5.76
C ALA A 83 -6.03 9.73 4.72
N LEU A 84 -6.47 9.39 3.49
CA LEU A 84 -6.70 10.38 2.43
C LEU A 84 -7.72 11.43 2.85
N THR A 85 -8.86 11.01 3.41
CA THR A 85 -9.92 11.94 3.82
C THR A 85 -9.43 12.89 4.92
N GLY A 86 -8.70 12.37 5.91
CA GLY A 86 -8.14 13.16 6.99
C GLY A 86 -7.03 14.10 6.53
N ILE A 87 -6.12 13.64 5.66
CA ILE A 87 -5.05 14.47 5.10
C ILE A 87 -5.62 15.64 4.29
N LEU A 88 -6.58 15.37 3.40
CA LEU A 88 -7.22 16.42 2.59
C LEU A 88 -7.99 17.45 3.43
N ARG A 89 -8.46 17.03 4.62
CA ARG A 89 -9.14 17.87 5.61
C ARG A 89 -8.21 18.44 6.69
N ARG A 90 -6.90 18.19 6.60
CA ARG A 90 -5.87 18.64 7.56
C ARG A 90 -6.15 18.19 8.99
N ARG A 91 -6.61 16.95 9.18
CA ARG A 91 -6.93 16.41 10.50
C ARG A 91 -5.86 15.45 10.99
N PHE A 92 -5.56 15.52 12.29
CA PHE A 92 -4.59 14.63 12.95
C PHE A 92 -4.87 13.13 12.75
N TYR A 93 -6.14 12.72 12.75
CA TYR A 93 -6.48 11.31 12.46
C TYR A 93 -6.05 10.87 11.05
N GLY A 94 -6.01 11.79 10.08
CA GLY A 94 -5.51 11.52 8.74
C GLY A 94 -4.00 11.34 8.70
N PHE A 95 -3.27 12.13 9.48
CA PHE A 95 -1.83 11.96 9.68
C PHE A 95 -1.52 10.59 10.29
N ALA A 96 -2.18 10.23 11.38
CA ALA A 96 -1.99 8.94 12.04
C ALA A 96 -2.32 7.76 11.12
N ALA A 97 -3.49 7.79 10.47
CA ALA A 97 -3.88 6.75 9.51
C ALA A 97 -2.95 6.69 8.30
N GLY A 98 -2.45 7.84 7.80
CA GLY A 98 -1.49 7.89 6.71
C GLY A 98 -0.16 7.25 7.07
N LEU A 99 0.35 7.48 8.28
CA LEU A 99 1.54 6.79 8.76
C LEU A 99 1.34 5.27 8.86
N MET A 100 0.18 4.82 9.37
CA MET A 100 -0.14 3.39 9.44
C MET A 100 -0.18 2.76 8.05
N GLU A 101 -0.89 3.37 7.11
CA GLU A 101 -1.07 2.88 5.76
C GLU A 101 0.26 2.81 4.99
N LEU A 102 1.07 3.87 5.08
CA LEU A 102 2.39 3.87 4.45
C LEU A 102 3.33 2.86 5.12
N SER A 103 3.17 2.58 6.42
CA SER A 103 3.95 1.51 7.08
C SER A 103 3.62 0.13 6.52
N ILE A 104 2.36 -0.12 6.14
CA ILE A 104 1.94 -1.35 5.45
C ILE A 104 2.68 -1.47 4.12
N GLY A 105 2.75 -0.38 3.35
CA GLY A 105 3.51 -0.29 2.09
C GLY A 105 5.02 -0.50 2.21
N ILE A 106 5.57 -0.52 3.43
CA ILE A 106 6.97 -0.86 3.73
C ILE A 106 7.08 -2.30 4.18
N TYR A 107 6.28 -2.68 5.17
CA TYR A 107 6.33 -3.98 5.82
C TYR A 107 6.07 -5.13 4.84
N PHE A 108 5.01 -5.05 4.03
CA PHE A 108 4.63 -6.15 3.13
C PHE A 108 5.70 -6.48 2.09
N PRO A 109 6.22 -5.50 1.31
CA PRO A 109 7.29 -5.78 0.36
C PRO A 109 8.58 -6.27 1.02
N LEU A 110 8.90 -5.83 2.25
CA LEU A 110 10.07 -6.33 2.98
C LEU A 110 9.88 -7.78 3.41
N VAL A 111 8.70 -8.16 3.92
CA VAL A 111 8.41 -9.58 4.23
C VAL A 111 8.47 -10.42 2.96
N PHE A 112 7.88 -9.94 1.87
CA PHE A 112 7.97 -10.61 0.56
C PHE A 112 9.43 -10.75 0.11
N ALA A 113 10.26 -9.72 0.31
CA ALA A 113 11.68 -9.77 0.04
C ALA A 113 12.36 -10.89 0.84
N PHE A 114 12.16 -10.95 2.15
CA PHE A 114 12.75 -12.01 3.00
C PHE A 114 12.32 -13.42 2.57
N GLN A 115 11.09 -13.58 2.09
CA GLN A 115 10.57 -14.88 1.67
C GLN A 115 11.01 -15.29 0.26
N ARG A 116 11.12 -14.33 -0.66
CA ARG A 116 11.23 -14.61 -2.10
C ARG A 116 12.52 -14.13 -2.75
N TRP A 117 13.45 -13.52 -2.01
CA TRP A 117 14.72 -13.00 -2.56
C TRP A 117 15.50 -14.03 -3.38
N ALA A 118 15.58 -15.26 -2.89
CA ALA A 118 16.35 -16.32 -3.54
C ALA A 118 15.68 -16.87 -4.83
N THR A 119 14.38 -16.69 -4.99
CA THR A 119 13.59 -17.31 -6.07
C THR A 119 13.09 -16.31 -7.10
N TYR A 120 12.77 -15.08 -6.69
CA TYR A 120 12.21 -14.03 -7.54
C TYR A 120 12.85 -12.65 -7.26
N PRO A 121 14.19 -12.51 -7.38
CA PRO A 121 14.89 -11.28 -6.98
C PRO A 121 14.42 -10.05 -7.77
N GLU A 122 14.08 -10.19 -9.05
CA GLU A 122 13.61 -9.06 -9.87
C GLU A 122 12.27 -8.53 -9.36
N THR A 123 11.34 -9.43 -9.02
CA THR A 123 10.01 -9.06 -8.48
C THR A 123 10.16 -8.38 -7.13
N VAL A 124 11.09 -8.85 -6.30
CA VAL A 124 11.40 -8.21 -5.02
C VAL A 124 11.93 -6.79 -5.20
N VAL A 125 12.88 -6.59 -6.11
CA VAL A 125 13.41 -5.26 -6.41
C VAL A 125 12.30 -4.32 -6.88
N VAL A 126 11.45 -4.77 -7.81
CA VAL A 126 10.29 -4.01 -8.28
C VAL A 126 9.36 -3.65 -7.11
N ALA A 127 9.06 -4.60 -6.22
CA ALA A 127 8.22 -4.35 -5.07
C ALA A 127 8.81 -3.29 -4.11
N ILE A 128 10.12 -3.33 -3.84
CA ILE A 128 10.80 -2.32 -3.01
C ILE A 128 10.72 -0.94 -3.66
N PHE A 129 11.01 -0.85 -4.95
CA PHE A 129 11.03 0.43 -5.66
C PHE A 129 9.64 1.05 -5.83
N LEU A 130 8.62 0.23 -6.10
CA LEU A 130 7.26 0.72 -6.32
C LEU A 130 6.49 0.97 -5.03
N TRP A 131 6.77 0.23 -3.96
CA TRP A 131 5.97 0.28 -2.74
C TRP A 131 6.75 0.84 -1.56
N THR A 132 7.89 0.24 -1.22
CA THR A 132 8.65 0.61 -0.01
C THR A 132 9.22 2.02 -0.11
N ILE A 133 9.89 2.37 -1.21
CA ILE A 133 10.54 3.69 -1.34
C ILE A 133 9.51 4.83 -1.32
N PRO A 134 8.43 4.81 -2.13
CA PRO A 134 7.41 5.86 -2.08
C PRO A 134 6.77 5.96 -0.69
N SER A 135 6.53 4.82 -0.04
CA SER A 135 5.94 4.80 1.30
C SER A 135 6.85 5.43 2.36
N LEU A 136 8.15 5.13 2.33
CA LEU A 136 9.16 5.76 3.19
C LEU A 136 9.20 7.28 2.98
N LEU A 137 9.24 7.72 1.72
CA LEU A 137 9.23 9.13 1.38
C LEU A 137 7.93 9.82 1.84
N GLY A 138 6.79 9.13 1.75
CA GLY A 138 5.53 9.58 2.28
C GLY A 138 5.55 9.74 3.80
N ILE A 139 6.10 8.76 4.55
CA ILE A 139 6.23 8.85 6.02
C ILE A 139 7.10 10.04 6.41
N ILE A 140 8.28 10.17 5.79
CA ILE A 140 9.17 11.32 6.04
C ILE A 140 8.45 12.62 5.70
N GLY A 141 7.73 12.66 4.58
CA GLY A 141 6.95 13.81 4.14
C GLY A 141 5.86 14.22 5.12
N LEU A 142 5.10 13.26 5.65
CA LEU A 142 4.08 13.51 6.69
C LEU A 142 4.73 13.96 8.00
N TRP A 143 5.79 13.28 8.45
CA TRP A 143 6.43 13.55 9.73
C TRP A 143 7.06 14.94 9.81
N GLU A 144 7.76 15.33 8.74
CA GLU A 144 8.34 16.67 8.63
C GLU A 144 7.27 17.76 8.63
N ASN A 145 6.05 17.45 8.19
CA ASN A 145 4.92 18.37 8.13
C ASN A 145 3.85 18.07 9.18
N ARG A 146 4.17 17.42 10.31
CA ARG A 146 3.18 17.03 11.33
C ARG A 146 2.37 18.22 11.89
N GLU A 147 3.02 19.38 12.03
CA GLU A 147 2.41 20.63 12.51
C GLU A 147 1.24 21.08 11.62
N TYR A 148 1.25 20.71 10.34
CA TYR A 148 0.17 20.99 9.38
C TYR A 148 -1.18 20.36 9.77
N PHE A 149 -1.18 19.37 10.65
CA PHE A 149 -2.38 18.63 11.07
C PHE A 149 -2.83 18.98 12.50
N GLU A 150 -2.15 19.92 13.15
CA GLU A 150 -2.44 20.37 14.53
C GLU A 150 -3.31 21.65 14.54
N GLU A 151 -3.53 22.28 13.38
CA GLU A 151 -4.42 23.43 13.17
C GLU A 151 -5.89 23.03 12.91
#